data_AF-A0A535YBV5-F1
#
_entry.id   AF-A0A535YBV5-F1
#
_cell.length_a   1.000
_cell.length_b   1.000
_cell.length_c   1.000
_cell.angle_alpha   90.00
_cell.angle_beta   90.00
_cell.angle_gamma   90.00
#
_symmetry.space_group_name_H-M   'P 1'
#
loop_
_entity.id
_entity.type
_entity.pdbx_description
1 polymer ?
#
loop_
_entity_poly.entity_id
_entity_poly.type
_entity_poly.pdbx_seq_one_letter_code
_entity_poly.pdbx_strand_id
1 'polypeptide(L)' 'MATTVRSSSARKAEHLRINLQEDVSSDSATGLDEFHFRHLALPEIDLADVQPA' A
#
# COMPACT_ATOMS: atom_id res chain seq x y z
N MET A 1 12.77 17.45 -33.21
CA MET A 1 12.68 16.91 -31.83
C MET A 1 12.02 15.55 -31.93
N ALA A 2 12.80 14.47 -31.95
CA ALA A 2 12.27 13.11 -32.12
C ALA A 2 11.92 12.52 -30.76
N THR A 3 10.64 12.26 -30.51
CA THR A 3 10.18 11.59 -29.28
C THR A 3 10.41 10.09 -29.43
N THR A 4 11.51 9.58 -28.88
CA THR A 4 11.76 8.13 -28.81
C THR A 4 10.72 7.47 -27.90
N VAL A 5 9.84 6.67 -28.49
CA VAL A 5 8.87 5.88 -27.72
C VAL A 5 9.63 4.80 -26.95
N ARG A 6 9.57 4.86 -25.60
CA ARG A 6 10.13 3.79 -24.75
C ARG A 6 9.28 2.52 -24.85
N SER A 7 9.95 1.37 -24.77
CA SER A 7 9.27 0.07 -24.70
C SER A 7 8.52 -0.10 -23.37
N SER A 8 7.47 -0.93 -23.37
CA SER A 8 6.68 -1.25 -22.17
C SER A 8 7.55 -1.86 -21.06
N SER A 9 8.49 -2.73 -21.42
CA SER A 9 9.42 -3.37 -20.46
C SER A 9 10.31 -2.37 -19.75
N ALA A 10 10.86 -1.37 -20.48
CA ALA A 10 11.70 -0.34 -19.89
C ALA A 10 10.92 0.53 -18.89
N ARG A 11 9.66 0.88 -19.19
CA ARG A 11 8.80 1.64 -18.27
C ARG A 11 8.46 0.85 -17.00
N LYS A 12 8.15 -0.45 -17.13
CA LYS A 12 7.85 -1.32 -15.97
C LYS A 12 9.05 -1.53 -15.05
N ALA A 13 10.24 -1.71 -15.62
CA ALA A 13 11.49 -1.80 -14.84
C ALA A 13 11.74 -0.51 -14.04
N GLU A 14 11.50 0.63 -14.67
CA GLU A 14 11.61 1.93 -14.00
C GLU A 14 10.58 2.12 -12.88
N HIS A 15 9.32 1.70 -13.10
CA HIS A 15 8.29 1.75 -12.05
C HIS A 15 8.70 0.97 -10.79
N LEU A 16 9.29 -0.21 -10.98
CA LEU A 16 9.77 -1.03 -9.86
C LEU A 16 10.90 -0.34 -9.11
N ARG A 17 11.90 0.19 -9.84
CA ARG A 17 13.02 0.94 -9.26
C ARG A 17 12.51 2.11 -8.41
N ILE A 18 11.63 2.93 -8.98
CA ILE A 18 11.05 4.10 -8.30
C ILE A 18 10.32 3.68 -7.01
N ASN A 19 9.43 2.69 -7.07
CA ASN A 19 8.66 2.25 -5.89
C ASN A 19 9.51 1.59 -4.80
N LEU A 20 10.71 1.10 -5.13
CA LEU A 20 11.60 0.45 -4.18
C LEU A 20 12.69 1.36 -3.60
N GLN A 21 13.09 2.40 -4.33
CA GLN A 21 14.30 3.17 -4.03
C GLN A 21 14.03 4.64 -3.74
N GLU A 22 12.86 5.14 -4.08
CA GLU A 22 12.48 6.54 -3.90
C GLU A 22 11.33 6.63 -2.90
N ASP A 23 11.25 7.76 -2.20
CA ASP A 23 10.10 8.06 -1.36
C ASP A 23 8.91 8.45 -2.26
N VAL A 24 7.99 7.51 -2.40
CA VAL A 24 6.76 7.66 -3.19
C VAL A 24 5.52 7.49 -2.33
N SER A 25 5.65 7.67 -1.01
CA SER A 25 4.51 7.69 -0.11
C SER A 25 3.50 8.74 -0.56
N SER A 26 2.22 8.37 -0.56
CA SER A 26 1.14 9.27 -0.95
C SER A 26 0.92 10.33 0.12
N ASP A 27 0.97 11.60 -0.28
CA ASP A 27 0.50 12.72 0.56
C ASP A 27 -1.03 12.80 0.64
N SER A 28 -1.75 12.09 -0.22
CA SER A 28 -3.21 12.04 -0.19
C SER A 28 -3.70 11.06 0.86
N ALA A 29 -4.68 11.50 1.67
CA ALA A 29 -5.34 10.67 2.67
C ALA A 29 -6.10 9.50 2.01
N THR A 30 -6.16 8.37 2.72
CA THR A 30 -6.90 7.17 2.26
C THR A 30 -8.36 7.19 2.71
N GLY A 31 -8.72 8.08 3.63
CA GLY A 31 -10.02 8.10 4.31
C GLY A 31 -10.13 7.02 5.40
N LEU A 32 -9.16 6.11 5.53
CA LEU A 32 -9.15 5.11 6.61
C LEU A 32 -8.92 5.75 7.99
N ASP A 33 -8.36 6.95 8.02
CA ASP A 33 -8.22 7.80 9.19
C ASP A 33 -9.56 8.28 9.77
N GLU A 34 -10.64 8.28 8.97
CA GLU A 34 -11.98 8.61 9.44
C GLU A 34 -12.68 7.42 10.13
N PHE A 35 -12.13 6.21 10.02
CA PHE A 35 -12.67 5.00 10.61
C PHE A 35 -11.93 4.63 11.89
N HIS A 36 -12.67 4.18 12.90
CA HIS A 36 -12.09 3.61 14.11
C HIS A 36 -12.76 2.29 14.46
N PHE A 37 -11.96 1.32 14.87
CA PHE A 37 -12.47 0.10 15.48
C PHE A 37 -12.75 0.37 16.96
N ARG A 38 -13.98 0.06 17.39
CA ARG A 38 -14.32 0.17 18.81
C ARG A 38 -13.53 -0.88 19.59
N HIS A 39 -12.71 -0.41 20.54
CA HIS A 39 -11.98 -1.31 21.42
C HIS A 39 -12.92 -2.11 22.33
N LEU A 40 -12.72 -3.42 22.40
CA LEU A 40 -13.35 -4.32 23.36
C LEU A 40 -12.30 -4.69 24.41
N ALA A 41 -12.43 -4.12 25.61
CA ALA A 41 -11.44 -4.29 26.68
C ALA A 41 -11.43 -5.70 27.28
N LEU A 42 -12.51 -6.47 27.11
CA LEU A 42 -12.61 -7.85 27.55
C LEU A 42 -13.16 -8.72 26.41
N PRO A 43 -12.29 -9.20 25.49
CA PRO A 43 -12.68 -10.12 24.44
C PRO A 43 -13.08 -11.49 25.00
N GLU A 44 -14.09 -12.12 24.41
CA GLU A 44 -14.55 -13.47 24.75
C GLU A 44 -13.93 -14.56 23.85
N ILE A 45 -12.76 -14.26 23.26
CA ILE A 45 -12.03 -15.14 22.33
C ILE A 45 -10.53 -15.13 22.68
N ASP A 46 -9.88 -16.29 22.64
CA ASP A 46 -8.42 -16.38 22.76
C ASP A 46 -7.76 -15.87 21.48
N LEU A 47 -6.61 -15.20 21.59
CA LEU A 47 -5.84 -14.76 20.43
C LEU A 47 -5.44 -15.96 19.54
N ALA A 48 -5.18 -17.12 20.12
CA ALA A 48 -4.84 -18.33 19.38
C ALA A 48 -5.98 -18.85 18.47
N ASP A 49 -7.22 -18.47 18.77
CA ASP A 49 -8.40 -18.88 18.01
C ASP A 49 -8.71 -17.92 16.84
N VAL A 50 -8.01 -16.79 16.74
CA VAL A 50 -8.19 -15.81 15.65
C VAL A 50 -7.55 -16.34 14.36
N GLN A 51 -8.37 -16.57 13.33
CA GLN A 51 -7.91 -16.98 12.00
C GLN A 51 -8.00 -15.80 11.02
N PRO A 52 -6.92 -15.44 10.30
CA PRO A 52 -7.02 -14.53 9.17
C PRO A 52 -7.81 -15.18 8.04
N ALA A 53 -8.56 -14.36 7.30
CA ALA A 53 -9.26 -14.77 6.09
C ALA A 53 -8.30 -15.14 4.95
#